data_AF-A0A934BMS1-F1
#
_entry.id   AF-A0A934BMS1-F1
#
_cell.length_a   1.000
_cell.length_b   1.000
_cell.length_c   1.000
_cell.angle_alpha   90.00
_cell.angle_beta   90.00
_cell.angle_gamma   90.00
#
_symmetry.space_group_name_H-M   'P 1'
#
loop_
_entity.id
_entity.type
_entity.pdbx_description
1 polymer ?
#
loop_
_entity_poly.entity_id
_entity_poly.type
_entity_poly.pdbx_seq_one_letter_code
_entity_poly.pdbx_strand_id
1 'polypeptide(L)'
;MEQSIILPQWIVVRLGNDMNWWVEKTSEEIFWPREGLSVLDPRQFRDIVERLGEYEAVGFERATFAKAFVLFAPEAEMDEGRLRLKIALQPGEEGGDKLFAMPLFANDEQSSYRDLVDNLIELRVKLLNKTHHYAQAVDDLELEEELVAKLNDRYFDGGSLHCYDEINEILSWSPAEWDGSDEIRDERARQEEGEREEEV
;
A
#
# COMPACT_ATOMS: atom_id res chain seq x y z
N MET A 1 24.52 18.67 8.23
CA MET A 1 23.64 18.54 9.41
C MET A 1 22.61 17.52 9.00
N GLU A 2 22.63 16.32 9.58
CA GLU A 2 21.54 15.36 9.40
C GLU A 2 20.26 16.04 9.92
N GLN A 3 19.32 16.31 9.02
CA GLN A 3 18.00 16.75 9.46
C GLN A 3 17.34 15.55 10.12
N SER A 4 17.24 15.59 11.45
CA SER A 4 16.48 14.61 12.20
C SER A 4 15.03 14.66 11.73
N ILE A 5 14.46 13.50 11.40
CA ILE A 5 13.04 13.38 11.09
C ILE A 5 12.25 13.88 12.30
N ILE A 6 11.40 14.89 12.11
CA ILE A 6 10.50 15.39 13.14
C ILE A 6 9.16 14.69 12.97
N LEU A 7 8.88 13.72 13.85
CA LEU A 7 7.60 13.02 13.88
C LEU A 7 6.58 13.78 14.73
N PRO A 8 5.33 13.94 14.24
CA PRO A 8 4.28 14.55 15.04
C PRO A 8 3.96 13.65 16.24
N GLN A 9 3.87 14.25 17.42
CA GLN A 9 3.48 13.57 18.65
C GLN A 9 1.98 13.23 18.68
N TRP A 10 1.18 14.03 17.97
CA TRP A 10 -0.23 13.77 17.75
C TRP A 10 -0.69 14.29 16.38
N ILE A 11 -1.75 13.70 15.87
CA ILE A 11 -2.46 14.12 14.66
C ILE A 11 -3.97 14.18 14.93
N VAL A 12 -4.68 15.01 14.18
CA VAL A 12 -6.14 15.01 14.10
C VAL A 12 -6.52 14.50 12.73
N VAL A 13 -7.36 13.48 12.69
CA VAL A 13 -7.86 12.88 11.45
C VAL A 13 -9.37 13.06 11.34
N ARG A 14 -9.87 13.10 10.11
CA ARG A 14 -11.28 13.24 9.77
C ARG A 14 -11.65 12.18 8.74
N LEU A 15 -12.85 11.63 8.87
CA LEU A 15 -13.42 10.76 7.86
C LEU A 15 -13.83 11.58 6.63
N GLY A 16 -13.32 11.22 5.46
CA GLY A 16 -13.65 11.78 4.16
C GLY A 16 -14.98 11.27 3.61
N ASN A 17 -15.45 11.88 2.52
CA ASN A 17 -16.67 11.42 1.82
C ASN A 17 -16.45 10.08 1.11
N ASP A 18 -15.19 9.71 0.88
CA ASP A 18 -14.71 8.44 0.35
C ASP A 18 -14.59 7.35 1.42
N MET A 19 -15.05 7.62 2.65
CA MET A 19 -14.97 6.72 3.80
C MET A 19 -13.54 6.39 4.26
N ASN A 20 -12.56 7.18 3.83
CA ASN A 20 -11.17 7.07 4.26
C ASN A 20 -10.81 8.11 5.33
N TRP A 21 -9.73 7.85 6.07
CA TRP A 21 -9.25 8.77 7.10
C TRP A 21 -8.13 9.66 6.59
N TRP A 22 -8.34 10.97 6.74
CA TRP A 22 -7.42 12.00 6.24
C TRP A 22 -6.90 12.85 7.39
N VAL A 23 -5.61 13.18 7.35
CA VAL A 23 -4.98 14.07 8.34
C VAL A 23 -5.43 15.50 8.12
N GLU A 24 -5.98 16.12 9.15
CA GLU A 24 -6.41 17.53 9.14
C GLU A 24 -5.39 18.42 9.85
N LYS A 25 -4.83 17.96 10.97
CA LYS A 25 -3.88 18.73 11.79
C LYS A 25 -2.79 17.83 12.38
N THR A 26 -1.64 18.42 12.61
CA THR A 26 -0.46 17.75 13.17
C THR A 26 0.09 18.60 14.33
N SER A 27 0.72 17.97 15.31
CA SER A 27 1.32 18.68 16.45
C SER A 27 2.51 19.55 16.06
N GLU A 28 3.27 19.06 15.08
CA GLU A 28 4.44 19.74 14.52
C GLU A 28 4.09 20.29 13.14
N GLU A 29 4.76 21.36 12.73
CA GLU A 29 4.70 21.84 11.36
C GLU A 29 5.53 20.90 10.49
N ILE A 30 4.85 19.93 9.86
CA ILE A 30 5.52 18.95 9.00
C ILE A 30 5.66 19.55 7.60
N PHE A 31 6.84 19.41 7.00
CA PHE A 31 7.25 20.07 5.75
C PHE A 31 6.68 19.43 4.46
N TRP A 32 5.61 18.63 4.57
CA TRP A 32 5.02 17.87 3.47
C TRP A 32 3.71 18.51 3.02
N PRO A 33 3.25 18.29 1.77
CA PRO A 33 1.96 18.81 1.35
C PRO A 33 0.87 18.29 2.29
N ARG A 34 0.31 19.21 3.09
CA ARG A 34 -0.71 18.93 4.10
C ARG A 34 -2.02 18.43 3.46
N GLU A 35 -2.21 18.74 2.18
CA GLU A 35 -3.33 18.24 1.38
C GLU A 35 -3.03 16.82 0.88
N GLY A 36 -3.94 15.90 1.16
CA GLY A 36 -3.84 14.51 0.70
C GLY A 36 -3.06 13.56 1.61
N LEU A 37 -2.65 13.97 2.81
CA LEU A 37 -2.05 13.05 3.76
C LEU A 37 -3.14 12.14 4.36
N SER A 38 -3.02 10.85 4.11
CA SER A 38 -3.96 9.82 4.54
C SER A 38 -3.41 8.98 5.69
N VAL A 39 -4.29 8.24 6.38
CA VAL A 39 -3.91 7.21 7.34
C VAL A 39 -4.67 5.91 7.06
N LEU A 40 -3.98 4.79 7.18
CA LEU A 40 -4.65 3.49 7.22
C LEU A 40 -5.36 3.35 8.56
N ASP A 41 -6.65 3.01 8.50
CA ASP A 41 -7.37 2.54 9.68
C ASP A 41 -6.93 1.12 10.08
N PRO A 42 -7.27 0.65 11.29
CA PRO A 42 -6.81 -0.66 11.75
C PRO A 42 -7.29 -1.85 10.90
N ARG A 43 -8.43 -1.71 10.19
CA ARG A 43 -8.94 -2.73 9.27
C ARG A 43 -8.12 -2.73 7.97
N GLN A 44 -7.90 -1.55 7.39
CA GLN A 44 -7.07 -1.37 6.20
C GLN A 44 -5.64 -1.87 6.41
N PHE A 45 -5.04 -1.55 7.56
CA PHE A 45 -3.71 -2.03 7.91
C PHE A 45 -3.63 -3.55 7.98
N ARG A 46 -4.60 -4.20 8.65
CA ARG A 46 -4.65 -5.67 8.74
C ARG A 46 -4.85 -6.33 7.38
N ASP A 47 -5.75 -5.80 6.58
CA ASP A 47 -6.02 -6.29 5.21
C ASP A 47 -4.75 -6.28 4.35
N ILE A 48 -4.01 -5.16 4.36
CA ILE A 48 -2.72 -5.09 3.65
C ILE A 48 -1.72 -6.11 4.20
N VAL A 49 -1.54 -6.20 5.53
CA VAL A 49 -0.60 -7.15 6.14
C VAL A 49 -0.94 -8.60 5.78
N GLU A 50 -2.22 -8.95 5.74
CA GLU A 50 -2.68 -10.29 5.35
C GLU A 50 -2.32 -10.58 3.90
N ARG A 51 -2.62 -9.66 2.97
CA ARG A 51 -2.30 -9.80 1.55
C ARG A 51 -0.80 -9.86 1.27
N LEU A 52 -0.01 -9.05 1.99
CA LEU A 52 1.46 -9.07 1.88
C LEU A 52 2.07 -10.41 2.34
N GLY A 53 1.34 -11.22 3.09
CA GLY A 53 1.77 -12.58 3.44
C GLY A 53 2.03 -13.46 2.20
N GLU A 54 1.30 -13.27 1.11
CA GLU A 54 1.52 -14.01 -0.15
C GLU A 54 2.85 -13.66 -0.82
N TYR A 55 3.32 -12.43 -0.60
CA TYR A 55 4.51 -11.88 -1.23
C TYR A 55 5.81 -12.32 -0.53
N GLU A 56 5.73 -12.91 0.67
CA GLU A 56 6.89 -13.50 1.34
C GLU A 56 7.56 -14.56 0.47
N ALA A 57 6.76 -15.30 -0.32
CA ALA A 57 7.25 -16.32 -1.25
C ALA A 57 8.07 -15.75 -2.43
N VAL A 58 8.01 -14.44 -2.66
CA VAL A 58 8.80 -13.72 -3.68
C VAL A 58 9.76 -12.70 -3.06
N GLY A 59 10.02 -12.80 -1.75
CA GLY A 59 11.05 -12.04 -1.07
C GLY A 59 10.58 -10.77 -0.37
N PHE A 60 9.28 -10.61 -0.12
CA PHE A 60 8.79 -9.51 0.71
C PHE A 60 9.30 -9.64 2.16
N GLU A 61 9.87 -8.55 2.68
CA GLU A 61 10.30 -8.45 4.07
C GLU A 61 9.29 -7.61 4.88
N ARG A 62 8.65 -8.21 5.89
CA ARG A 62 7.70 -7.50 6.78
C ARG A 62 8.27 -6.22 7.41
N ALA A 63 9.59 -6.20 7.62
CA ALA A 63 10.29 -5.03 8.17
C ALA A 63 10.19 -3.81 7.25
N THR A 64 10.11 -3.99 5.93
CA THR A 64 9.95 -2.90 4.95
C THR A 64 8.62 -2.18 5.17
N PHE A 65 7.53 -2.94 5.28
CA PHE A 65 6.22 -2.36 5.58
C PHE A 65 6.17 -1.73 6.97
N ALA A 66 6.72 -2.37 8.00
CA ALA A 66 6.73 -1.80 9.34
C ALA A 66 7.49 -0.44 9.42
N LYS A 67 8.57 -0.27 8.66
CA LYS A 67 9.35 0.98 8.61
C LYS A 67 8.68 2.10 7.81
N ALA A 68 7.78 1.74 6.90
CA ALA A 68 7.08 2.69 6.04
C ALA A 68 5.98 3.50 6.75
N PHE A 69 5.62 3.12 7.98
CA PHE A 69 4.52 3.74 8.72
C PHE A 69 4.90 4.15 10.14
N VAL A 70 4.32 5.25 10.59
CA VAL A 70 4.27 5.65 11.99
C VAL A 70 2.90 5.28 12.54
N LEU A 71 2.88 4.60 13.68
CA LEU A 71 1.65 4.13 14.30
C LEU A 71 1.10 5.16 15.29
N PHE A 72 -0.22 5.32 15.28
CA PHE A 72 -0.96 6.19 16.18
C PHE A 72 -2.10 5.44 16.86
N ALA A 73 -2.31 5.75 18.14
CA ALA A 73 -3.41 5.25 18.94
C ALA A 73 -4.49 6.32 19.11
N PRO A 74 -5.78 5.95 19.14
CA PRO A 74 -6.85 6.88 19.50
C PRO A 74 -6.62 7.47 20.90
N GLU A 75 -6.62 8.81 20.98
CA GLU A 75 -6.52 9.55 22.24
C GLU A 75 -7.89 10.09 22.66
N ALA A 76 -8.62 10.71 21.73
CA ALA A 76 -9.94 11.27 22.00
C ALA A 76 -10.79 11.35 20.72
N GLU A 77 -12.10 11.20 20.88
CA GLU A 77 -13.07 11.62 19.87
C GLU A 77 -13.27 13.14 19.96
N MET A 78 -13.44 13.78 18.80
CA MET A 78 -13.65 15.21 18.68
C MET A 78 -14.96 15.48 17.92
N ASP A 79 -15.45 16.72 17.98
CA ASP A 79 -16.64 17.14 17.27
C ASP A 79 -16.51 16.95 15.75
N GLU A 80 -17.65 16.78 15.06
CA GLU A 80 -17.73 16.62 13.60
C GLU A 80 -17.08 15.34 13.05
N GLY A 81 -17.04 14.27 13.86
CA GLY A 81 -16.52 12.97 13.42
C GLY A 81 -14.99 12.92 13.26
N ARG A 82 -14.29 13.82 13.97
CA ARG A 82 -12.83 13.86 14.02
C ARG A 82 -12.30 13.00 15.14
N LEU A 83 -11.10 12.45 14.96
CA LEU A 83 -10.37 11.74 16.00
C LEU A 83 -9.02 12.41 16.23
N ARG A 84 -8.68 12.57 17.50
CA ARG A 84 -7.32 12.90 17.91
C ARG A 84 -6.56 11.61 18.17
N LEU A 85 -5.43 11.45 17.50
CA LEU A 85 -4.56 10.29 17.63
C LEU A 85 -3.20 10.73 18.19
N LYS A 86 -2.64 9.94 19.10
CA LYS A 86 -1.30 10.16 19.68
C LYS A 86 -0.32 9.11 19.16
N ILE A 87 0.94 9.47 19.02
CA ILE A 87 1.98 8.53 18.55
C ILE A 87 2.04 7.30 19.47
N ALA A 88 2.04 6.11 18.89
CA ALA A 88 2.16 4.86 19.61
C ALA A 88 3.65 4.48 19.69
N LEU A 89 4.28 4.77 20.82
CA LEU A 89 5.73 4.56 21.02
C LEU A 89 6.12 3.07 21.04
N GLN A 90 5.19 2.16 21.30
CA GLN A 90 5.40 0.72 21.21
C GLN A 90 4.16 0.01 20.64
N PRO A 91 4.33 -0.93 19.68
CA PRO A 91 3.28 -1.88 19.33
C PRO A 91 2.93 -2.72 20.57
N GLY A 92 1.75 -2.49 21.16
CA GLY A 92 1.20 -3.35 22.21
C GLY A 92 0.92 -2.72 23.59
N GLU A 93 1.46 -1.53 23.91
CA GLU A 93 1.21 -0.92 25.24
C GLU A 93 0.03 0.06 25.26
N GLU A 94 -0.26 0.75 24.16
CA GLU A 94 -1.43 1.63 24.04
C GLU A 94 -2.05 1.50 22.64
N GLY A 95 -3.12 0.70 22.50
CA GLY A 95 -3.93 0.64 21.27
C GLY A 95 -4.13 -0.74 20.65
N GLY A 96 -3.23 -1.71 20.88
CA GLY A 96 -3.38 -3.09 20.37
C GLY A 96 -3.77 -3.17 18.89
N ASP A 97 -4.88 -3.84 18.58
CA ASP A 97 -5.43 -4.01 17.22
C ASP A 97 -6.13 -2.76 16.65
N LYS A 98 -6.06 -1.61 17.33
CA LYS A 98 -6.73 -0.34 16.96
C LYS A 98 -5.75 0.76 16.57
N LEU A 99 -4.58 0.40 16.06
CA LEU A 99 -3.58 1.36 15.60
C LEU A 99 -3.91 1.85 14.19
N PHE A 100 -3.83 3.16 14.03
CA PHE A 100 -3.82 3.83 12.74
C PHE A 100 -2.37 3.92 12.26
N ALA A 101 -2.14 3.82 10.95
CA ALA A 101 -0.81 3.88 10.37
C ALA A 101 -0.72 5.03 9.37
N MET A 102 0.16 5.98 9.64
CA MET A 102 0.43 7.13 8.77
C MET A 102 1.71 6.87 7.96
N PRO A 103 1.69 7.04 6.63
CA PRO A 103 2.89 6.94 5.80
C PRO A 103 4.03 7.84 6.31
N LEU A 104 5.25 7.31 6.33
CA LEU A 104 6.45 8.03 6.74
C LEU A 104 7.21 8.59 5.52
N PHE A 105 7.12 9.91 5.36
CA PHE A 105 7.97 10.69 4.47
C PHE A 105 9.05 11.36 5.33
N ALA A 106 10.34 11.13 5.06
CA ALA A 106 11.45 11.61 5.90
C ALA A 106 12.09 12.93 5.38
N ASN A 107 12.35 13.06 4.09
CA ASN A 107 12.59 14.31 3.34
C ASN A 107 12.42 14.07 1.80
N ASP A 108 12.55 15.10 0.95
CA ASP A 108 12.40 14.97 -0.51
C ASP A 108 13.30 13.89 -1.16
N GLU A 109 14.37 13.46 -0.48
CA GLU A 109 15.34 12.47 -0.96
C GLU A 109 15.20 11.10 -0.27
N GLN A 110 14.46 11.00 0.83
CA GLN A 110 14.34 9.79 1.66
C GLN A 110 12.89 9.63 2.12
N SER A 111 12.22 8.58 1.63
CA SER A 111 10.87 8.24 2.07
C SER A 111 10.71 6.74 2.16
N SER A 112 10.66 6.22 3.39
CA SER A 112 10.44 4.78 3.62
C SER A 112 9.11 4.29 3.06
N TYR A 113 8.12 5.18 2.93
CA TYR A 113 6.87 4.85 2.25
C TYR A 113 7.04 4.76 0.73
N ARG A 114 7.86 5.62 0.09
CA ARG A 114 8.16 5.49 -1.34
C ARG A 114 9.00 4.24 -1.62
N ASP A 115 9.98 3.96 -0.79
CA ASP A 115 10.76 2.72 -0.86
C ASP A 115 9.87 1.47 -0.79
N LEU A 116 8.82 1.50 0.06
CA LEU A 116 7.82 0.44 0.11
C LEU A 116 7.05 0.34 -1.20
N VAL A 117 6.55 1.46 -1.75
CA VAL A 117 5.78 1.47 -3.00
C VAL A 117 6.58 0.86 -4.15
N ASP A 118 7.82 1.30 -4.33
CA ASP A 118 8.72 0.78 -5.37
C ASP A 118 8.98 -0.73 -5.18
N ASN A 119 9.20 -1.14 -3.93
CA ASN A 119 9.37 -2.56 -3.60
C ASN A 119 8.11 -3.39 -3.91
N LEU A 120 6.91 -2.86 -3.64
CA LEU A 120 5.65 -3.54 -3.93
C LEU A 120 5.41 -3.71 -5.45
N ILE A 121 5.81 -2.73 -6.27
CA ILE A 121 5.75 -2.82 -7.73
C ILE A 121 6.59 -3.99 -8.22
N GLU A 122 7.87 -4.04 -7.83
CA GLU A 122 8.76 -5.14 -8.19
C GLU A 122 8.22 -6.50 -7.72
N LEU A 123 7.73 -6.55 -6.48
CA LEU A 123 7.22 -7.78 -5.89
C LEU A 123 5.92 -8.25 -6.56
N ARG A 124 5.06 -7.34 -7.03
CA ARG A 124 3.86 -7.66 -7.81
C ARG A 124 4.23 -8.35 -9.11
N VAL A 125 5.17 -7.77 -9.87
CA VAL A 125 5.64 -8.35 -11.13
C VAL A 125 6.27 -9.72 -10.89
N LYS A 126 7.13 -9.84 -9.86
CA LYS A 126 7.73 -11.13 -9.47
C LYS A 126 6.69 -12.17 -9.11
N LEU A 127 5.65 -11.81 -8.35
CA LEU A 127 4.57 -12.72 -8.01
C LEU A 127 3.80 -13.15 -9.24
N LEU A 128 3.38 -12.20 -10.09
CA LEU A 128 2.64 -12.49 -11.32
C LEU A 128 3.41 -13.44 -12.24
N ASN A 129 4.69 -13.16 -12.50
CA ASN A 129 5.54 -14.00 -13.34
C ASN A 129 5.82 -15.39 -12.72
N LYS A 130 5.69 -15.53 -11.40
CA LYS A 130 5.85 -16.80 -10.69
C LYS A 130 4.56 -17.63 -10.68
N THR A 131 3.40 -16.98 -10.52
CA THR A 131 2.10 -17.67 -10.38
C THR A 131 1.39 -17.88 -11.72
N HIS A 132 1.74 -17.11 -12.74
CA HIS A 132 1.14 -17.19 -14.06
C HIS A 132 2.22 -17.38 -15.13
N HIS A 133 1.88 -18.12 -16.17
CA HIS A 133 2.77 -18.37 -17.31
C HIS A 133 2.31 -17.51 -18.50
N TYR A 134 2.65 -16.24 -18.49
CA TYR A 134 2.31 -15.33 -19.59
C TYR A 134 3.05 -15.69 -20.90
N ALA A 135 2.54 -15.23 -22.04
CA ALA A 135 3.21 -15.38 -23.33
C ALA A 135 4.55 -14.62 -23.36
N GLN A 136 4.62 -13.50 -22.64
CA GLN A 136 5.81 -12.71 -22.38
C GLN A 136 5.85 -12.36 -20.89
N ALA A 137 7.04 -12.31 -20.30
CA ALA A 137 7.18 -11.92 -18.91
C ALA A 137 6.66 -10.50 -18.71
N VAL A 138 5.90 -10.31 -17.63
CA VAL A 138 5.40 -9.00 -17.23
C VAL A 138 6.56 -8.11 -16.82
N ASP A 139 6.54 -6.87 -17.29
CA ASP A 139 7.54 -5.84 -17.01
C ASP A 139 7.02 -4.88 -15.93
N ASP A 140 7.92 -4.31 -15.13
CA ASP A 140 7.56 -3.32 -14.12
C ASP A 140 7.14 -1.98 -14.74
N LEU A 141 7.73 -1.63 -15.88
CA LEU A 141 7.40 -0.41 -16.63
C LEU A 141 5.92 -0.28 -16.97
N GLU A 142 5.24 -1.37 -17.37
CA GLU A 142 3.81 -1.32 -17.71
C GLU A 142 2.94 -0.95 -16.50
N LEU A 143 3.20 -1.59 -15.35
CA LEU A 143 2.54 -1.28 -14.09
C LEU A 143 2.82 0.17 -13.66
N GLU A 144 4.06 0.62 -13.73
CA GLU A 144 4.45 1.99 -13.39
C GLU A 144 3.74 3.03 -14.27
N GLU A 145 3.73 2.83 -15.58
CA GLU A 145 3.08 3.73 -16.53
C GLU A 145 1.58 3.85 -16.25
N GLU A 146 0.89 2.75 -15.93
CA GLU A 146 -0.51 2.77 -15.54
C GLU A 146 -0.76 3.51 -14.22
N LEU A 147 0.10 3.30 -13.21
CA LEU A 147 -0.03 4.00 -11.93
C LEU A 147 0.17 5.51 -12.11
N VAL A 148 1.15 5.91 -12.92
CA VAL A 148 1.40 7.32 -13.25
C VAL A 148 0.21 7.92 -14.00
N ALA A 149 -0.37 7.20 -14.96
CA ALA A 149 -1.56 7.66 -15.67
C ALA A 149 -2.75 7.89 -14.70
N LYS A 150 -3.03 6.91 -13.83
CA LYS A 150 -4.09 7.03 -12.81
C LYS A 150 -3.85 8.18 -11.83
N LEU A 151 -2.60 8.39 -11.41
CA LEU A 151 -2.25 9.50 -10.54
C LEU A 151 -2.47 10.86 -11.23
N ASN A 152 -2.09 10.98 -12.50
CA ASN A 152 -2.31 12.19 -13.29
C ASN A 152 -3.80 12.50 -13.44
N ASP A 153 -4.63 11.50 -13.73
CA ASP A 153 -6.08 11.67 -13.85
C ASP A 153 -6.68 12.23 -12.54
N ARG A 154 -6.28 11.67 -11.39
CA ARG A 154 -6.69 12.17 -10.06
C ARG A 154 -6.26 13.60 -9.82
N TYR A 155 -5.04 13.95 -10.21
CA TYR A 155 -4.52 15.30 -10.07
C TYR A 155 -5.37 16.31 -10.86
N PHE A 156 -5.75 15.98 -12.10
CA PHE A 156 -6.63 16.82 -12.92
C PHE A 156 -8.05 16.94 -12.37
N ASP A 157 -8.55 15.89 -11.72
CA ASP A 157 -9.86 15.88 -11.06
C ASP A 157 -9.85 16.51 -9.65
N GLY A 158 -8.70 16.97 -9.16
CA GLY A 158 -8.54 17.53 -7.82
C GLY A 158 -8.67 16.51 -6.68
N GLY A 159 -8.53 15.22 -7.00
CA GLY A 159 -8.52 14.14 -6.04
C GLY A 159 -7.15 13.96 -5.37
N SER A 160 -7.16 13.48 -4.13
CA SER A 160 -5.96 12.98 -3.44
C SER A 160 -5.92 11.46 -3.50
N LEU A 161 -4.73 10.87 -3.61
CA LEU A 161 -4.55 9.43 -3.57
C LEU A 161 -4.40 8.98 -2.11
N HIS A 162 -5.32 8.13 -1.65
CA HIS A 162 -5.20 7.52 -0.32
C HIS A 162 -4.17 6.39 -0.36
N CYS A 163 -3.34 6.26 0.68
CA CYS A 163 -2.29 5.22 0.75
C CYS A 163 -2.85 3.79 0.66
N TYR A 164 -4.06 3.54 1.18
CA TYR A 164 -4.75 2.26 1.01
C TYR A 164 -5.03 1.96 -0.47
N ASP A 165 -5.48 2.96 -1.23
CA ASP A 165 -5.83 2.80 -2.64
C ASP A 165 -4.57 2.62 -3.49
N GLU A 166 -3.51 3.39 -3.22
CA GLU A 166 -2.20 3.25 -3.88
C GLU A 166 -1.63 1.83 -3.72
N ILE A 167 -1.61 1.32 -2.48
CA ILE A 167 -1.15 -0.06 -2.20
C ILE A 167 -2.07 -1.08 -2.88
N ASN A 168 -3.38 -0.89 -2.81
CA ASN A 168 -4.33 -1.82 -3.41
C ASN A 168 -4.23 -1.88 -4.92
N GLU A 169 -4.04 -0.74 -5.59
CA GLU A 169 -3.84 -0.67 -7.03
C GLU A 169 -2.64 -1.52 -7.44
N ILE A 170 -1.52 -1.41 -6.74
CA ILE A 170 -0.33 -2.24 -6.99
C ILE A 170 -0.66 -3.72 -6.74
N LEU A 171 -1.18 -4.05 -5.55
CA LEU A 171 -1.39 -5.44 -5.14
C LEU A 171 -2.50 -6.16 -5.93
N SER A 172 -3.39 -5.43 -6.61
CA SER A 172 -4.47 -6.00 -7.44
C SER A 172 -4.20 -5.92 -8.93
N TRP A 173 -3.18 -5.17 -9.36
CA TRP A 173 -2.91 -4.97 -10.78
C TRP A 173 -2.57 -6.27 -11.52
N SER A 174 -3.03 -6.40 -12.75
CA SER A 174 -2.63 -7.44 -13.69
C SER A 174 -2.65 -6.87 -15.10
N PRO A 175 -1.81 -7.39 -16.01
CA PRO A 175 -1.80 -6.95 -17.41
C PRO A 175 -3.18 -7.10 -18.05
N ALA A 176 -3.56 -6.15 -18.91
CA ALA A 176 -4.87 -6.12 -19.56
C ALA A 176 -5.17 -7.38 -20.40
N GLU A 177 -4.12 -8.01 -20.94
CA GLU A 177 -4.20 -9.25 -21.74
C GLU A 177 -4.67 -10.47 -20.94
N TRP A 178 -4.77 -10.36 -19.61
CA TRP A 178 -5.14 -11.43 -18.69
C TRP A 178 -6.54 -11.27 -18.06
N ASP A 179 -7.27 -10.18 -18.31
CA ASP A 179 -8.64 -10.01 -17.82
C ASP A 179 -9.62 -10.97 -18.54
N GLY A 180 -9.62 -12.25 -18.12
CA GLY A 180 -10.76 -13.14 -18.29
C GLY A 180 -10.85 -14.07 -19.50
N SER A 181 -9.75 -14.57 -20.08
CA SER A 181 -9.87 -15.76 -20.95
C SER A 181 -9.75 -17.07 -20.14
N ASP A 182 -10.89 -17.54 -19.62
CA ASP A 182 -11.04 -18.91 -19.08
C ASP A 182 -10.54 -20.00 -20.07
N GLU A 183 -10.42 -19.66 -21.36
CA GLU A 183 -9.89 -20.52 -22.43
C GLU A 183 -8.40 -20.88 -22.24
N ILE A 184 -7.54 -19.96 -21.78
CA ILE A 184 -6.10 -20.25 -21.62
C ILE A 184 -5.84 -21.20 -20.44
N ARG A 185 -6.68 -21.10 -19.41
CA ARG A 185 -6.59 -21.94 -18.19
C ARG A 185 -7.00 -23.38 -18.47
N ASP A 186 -8.03 -23.60 -19.28
CA ASP A 186 -8.49 -24.94 -19.68
C ASP A 186 -7.56 -25.61 -20.68
N GLU A 187 -6.92 -24.85 -21.56
CA GLU A 187 -6.00 -25.41 -22.56
C GLU A 187 -4.68 -25.88 -21.93
N ARG A 188 -4.23 -25.23 -20.84
CA ARG A 188 -3.03 -25.64 -20.09
C ARG A 188 -3.22 -26.82 -19.16
N ALA A 189 -4.36 -26.92 -18.47
CA ALA A 189 -4.66 -28.10 -17.66
C ALA A 189 -4.59 -29.39 -18.50
N ARG A 190 -5.02 -29.30 -19.78
CA ARG A 190 -4.95 -30.41 -20.74
C ARG A 190 -3.54 -30.71 -21.24
N GLN A 191 -2.66 -29.70 -21.33
CA GLN A 191 -1.26 -29.91 -21.73
C GLN A 191 -0.43 -30.53 -20.61
N GLU A 192 -0.59 -30.09 -19.36
CA GLU A 192 0.12 -30.64 -18.20
C GLU A 192 -0.33 -32.07 -17.85
N GLU A 193 -1.61 -32.41 -18.07
CA GLU A 193 -2.10 -33.80 -17.97
C GLU A 193 -1.52 -34.68 -19.08
N GLY A 194 -1.39 -34.16 -20.31
CA GLY A 194 -0.79 -34.89 -21.43
C GLY A 194 0.70 -35.19 -21.26
N GLU A 195 1.49 -34.24 -20.75
CA GLU A 195 2.93 -34.44 -20.49
C GLU A 195 3.18 -35.43 -19.36
N ARG A 196 2.30 -35.50 -18.36
CA ARG A 196 2.38 -36.51 -17.27
C ARG A 196 2.04 -37.92 -17.72
N GLU A 197 1.19 -38.08 -18.74
CA GLU A 197 0.85 -39.40 -19.29
C GLU A 197 1.93 -39.94 -20.25
N GLU A 198 2.74 -39.08 -20.86
CA GLU A 198 3.86 -39.49 -21.72
C GLU A 198 5.15 -39.89 -20.97
N GLU A 199 5.27 -39.54 -19.68
CA GLU A 199 6.40 -39.92 -18.81
C GLU A 199 6.21 -41.23 -18.01
N VAL A 200 5.09 -41.97 -18.20
CA VAL A 200 4.78 -43.23 -17.47
C VAL A 200 4.85 -44.47 -18.35
#